data_AF-B3KRZ8-F1
#
_entry.id   AF-B3KRZ8-F1
#
_cell.length_a   1.000
_cell.length_b   1.000
_cell.length_c   1.000
_cell.angle_alpha   90.00
_cell.angle_beta   90.00
_cell.angle_gamma   90.00
#
_symmetry.space_group_name_H-M   'P 1'
#
loop_
_entity.id
_entity.type
_entity.pdbx_description
1 polymer ?
#
loop_
_entity_poly.entity_id
_entity_poly.type
_entity_poly.pdbx_seq_one_letter_code
_entity_poly.pdbx_strand_id
1 'polypeptide(L)'
;MDSYKKIFYRRNLQAAKMAQEKSFGDISERLQLREQLHCHNFSWYLHNVYPEMFVPDLTPTFYGAIKNLGTNQCLDVGENNRGGKPLIMYSCHGLGGNQYFEYTTQRDLRHNIAKQLCLHVSKGALGLGSCHFTGKNSQVPKDEEWELAQDQLIRNSGSGTCLTSQDKKPAMAPCNPSDPHQLWLFV
;
A
#
# COMPACT_ATOMS: atom_id res chain seq x y z
N MET A 1 -6.91 9.00 -17.80
CA MET A 1 -7.16 8.68 -16.37
C MET A 1 -7.17 9.92 -15.46
N ASP A 2 -7.25 11.15 -15.99
CA ASP A 2 -7.38 12.38 -15.19
C ASP A 2 -6.41 12.46 -13.99
N SER A 3 -6.92 12.70 -12.78
CA SER A 3 -6.12 12.72 -11.54
C SER A 3 -5.66 11.32 -11.09
N TYR A 4 -6.41 10.26 -11.43
CA TYR A 4 -6.14 8.87 -11.04
C TYR A 4 -4.86 8.30 -11.65
N LYS A 5 -4.31 8.91 -12.70
CA LYS A 5 -2.98 8.53 -13.23
C LYS A 5 -1.87 8.61 -12.16
N LYS A 6 -2.04 9.45 -11.13
CA LYS A 6 -1.09 9.55 -10.02
C LYS A 6 -0.98 8.26 -9.21
N ILE A 7 -2.06 7.49 -9.08
CA ILE A 7 -2.06 6.18 -8.41
C ILE A 7 -1.15 5.21 -9.18
N PHE A 8 -1.26 5.20 -10.51
CA PHE A 8 -0.42 4.37 -11.36
C PHE A 8 1.06 4.77 -11.28
N TYR A 9 1.36 6.07 -11.40
CA TYR A 9 2.74 6.56 -11.33
C TYR A 9 3.40 6.27 -9.98
N ARG A 10 2.67 6.36 -8.87
CA ARG A 10 3.21 6.07 -7.53
C ARG A 10 3.74 4.63 -7.40
N ARG A 11 3.11 3.68 -8.09
CA ARG A 11 3.43 2.25 -8.03
C ARG A 11 4.39 1.79 -9.11
N ASN A 12 4.59 2.60 -10.15
CA ASN A 12 5.46 2.31 -11.27
C ASN A 12 6.42 3.49 -11.50
N LEU A 13 7.61 3.40 -10.91
CA LEU A 13 8.63 4.46 -10.98
C LEU A 13 9.08 4.74 -12.41
N GLN A 14 9.11 3.74 -13.29
CA GLN A 14 9.44 3.94 -14.71
C GLN A 14 8.38 4.79 -15.40
N ALA A 15 7.10 4.51 -15.16
CA ALA A 15 6.01 5.30 -15.70
C ALA A 15 5.98 6.72 -15.12
N ALA A 16 6.28 6.88 -13.83
CA ALA A 16 6.42 8.19 -13.20
C ALA A 16 7.53 9.02 -13.85
N LYS A 17 8.70 8.41 -14.06
CA LYS A 17 9.84 9.04 -14.71
C LYS A 17 9.50 9.46 -16.14
N MET A 18 8.89 8.56 -16.92
CA MET A 18 8.44 8.87 -18.29
C MET A 18 7.45 10.03 -18.34
N ALA A 19 6.50 10.08 -17.39
CA ALA A 19 5.54 11.17 -17.28
C ALA A 19 6.19 12.51 -16.91
N GLN A 20 7.17 12.50 -16.00
CA GLN A 20 7.92 13.68 -15.57
C GLN A 20 8.80 14.23 -16.70
N GLU A 21 9.50 13.35 -17.40
CA GLU A 21 10.39 13.68 -18.52
C GLU A 21 9.62 13.99 -19.82
N LYS A 22 8.29 13.78 -19.82
CA LYS A 22 7.43 13.88 -21.00
C LYS A 22 7.93 13.03 -22.17
N SER A 23 8.55 11.88 -21.88
CA SER A 23 9.13 10.97 -22.87
C SER A 23 8.14 9.93 -23.39
N PHE A 24 6.84 10.14 -23.17
CA PHE A 24 5.75 9.25 -23.62
C PHE A 24 5.25 9.54 -25.05
N GLY A 25 5.86 10.51 -25.76
CA GLY A 25 5.46 10.94 -27.10
C GLY A 25 4.35 12.01 -27.10
N ASP A 26 3.95 12.44 -28.29
CA ASP A 26 2.85 13.40 -28.46
C ASP A 26 1.48 12.71 -28.30
N ILE A 27 0.61 13.33 -27.50
CA ILE A 27 -0.75 12.85 -27.22
C ILE A 27 -1.82 13.87 -27.62
N SER A 28 -1.44 14.95 -28.31
CA SER A 28 -2.33 16.06 -28.66
C SER A 28 -3.56 15.60 -29.44
N GLU A 29 -3.40 14.72 -30.43
CA GLU A 29 -4.53 14.14 -31.18
C GLU A 29 -5.49 13.35 -30.29
N ARG A 30 -4.97 12.63 -29.29
CA ARG A 30 -5.81 11.85 -28.35
C ARG A 30 -6.57 12.74 -27.39
N LEU A 31 -5.99 13.88 -27.00
CA LEU A 31 -6.65 14.90 -26.19
C LEU A 31 -7.74 15.62 -26.99
N GLN A 32 -7.45 16.02 -28.24
CA GLN A 32 -8.42 16.65 -29.13
C GLN A 32 -9.62 15.73 -29.41
N LEU A 33 -9.36 14.44 -29.69
CA LEU A 33 -10.42 13.46 -29.90
C LEU A 33 -11.36 13.34 -28.68
N ARG A 34 -10.79 13.35 -27.47
CA ARG A 34 -11.56 13.31 -26.22
C ARG A 34 -12.51 14.50 -26.10
N GLU A 35 -12.04 15.69 -26.47
CA GLU A 35 -12.83 16.93 -26.42
C GLU A 35 -13.92 16.93 -27.50
N GLN A 36 -13.59 16.57 -28.74
CA GLN A 36 -14.52 16.53 -29.87
C GLN A 36 -15.68 15.55 -29.65
N LEU A 37 -15.40 14.40 -29.04
CA LEU A 37 -16.42 13.38 -28.74
C LEU A 37 -17.15 13.62 -27.42
N HIS A 38 -16.89 14.74 -26.73
CA HIS A 38 -17.47 15.06 -25.43
C HIS A 38 -17.38 13.90 -24.43
N CYS A 39 -16.23 13.21 -24.40
CA CYS A 39 -16.07 12.01 -23.58
C CYS A 39 -16.20 12.33 -22.08
N HIS A 40 -16.87 11.44 -21.35
CA HIS A 40 -16.90 11.50 -19.90
C HIS A 40 -15.50 11.35 -19.27
N ASN A 41 -15.34 11.88 -18.05
CA ASN A 41 -14.10 11.81 -17.30
C ASN A 41 -13.93 10.44 -16.60
N PHE A 42 -12.75 10.20 -16.04
CA PHE A 42 -12.42 8.93 -15.40
C PHE A 42 -13.17 8.72 -14.09
N SER A 43 -13.56 9.79 -13.38
CA SER A 43 -14.46 9.67 -12.23
C SER A 43 -15.82 9.13 -12.67
N TRP A 44 -16.39 9.59 -13.78
CA TRP A 44 -17.63 9.07 -14.32
C TRP A 44 -17.49 7.57 -14.66
N TYR A 45 -16.37 7.17 -15.28
CA TYR A 45 -16.09 5.77 -15.57
C TYR A 45 -16.11 4.91 -14.29
N LEU A 46 -15.38 5.32 -13.25
CA LEU A 46 -15.32 4.59 -11.99
C LEU A 46 -16.68 4.56 -11.26
N HIS A 47 -17.51 5.59 -11.41
CA HIS A 47 -18.82 5.62 -10.76
C HIS A 47 -19.93 4.88 -11.51
N ASN A 48 -19.87 4.83 -12.84
CA ASN A 48 -20.98 4.34 -13.67
C ASN A 48 -20.66 3.04 -14.41
N VAL A 49 -19.39 2.78 -14.71
CA VAL A 49 -18.95 1.59 -15.47
C VAL A 49 -18.29 0.56 -14.58
N TYR A 50 -17.49 0.98 -13.60
CA TYR A 50 -16.80 0.07 -12.68
C TYR A 50 -16.92 0.45 -11.19
N PRO A 51 -18.16 0.61 -10.66
CA PRO A 51 -18.43 1.11 -9.30
C PRO A 51 -17.98 0.21 -8.15
N GLU A 52 -17.77 -1.08 -8.41
CA GLU A 52 -17.32 -2.06 -7.45
C GLU A 52 -15.80 -2.08 -7.27
N MET A 53 -15.04 -1.35 -8.10
CA MET A 53 -13.59 -1.33 -8.02
C MET A 53 -13.11 -0.56 -6.78
N PHE A 54 -12.21 -1.17 -6.00
CA PHE A 54 -11.42 -0.44 -5.02
C PHE A 54 -10.54 0.57 -5.75
N VAL A 55 -10.78 1.85 -5.47
CA VAL A 55 -9.94 2.94 -5.94
C VAL A 55 -9.07 3.38 -4.77
N PRO A 56 -7.75 3.16 -4.85
CA PRO A 56 -6.82 3.65 -3.83
C PRO A 56 -6.92 5.17 -3.68
N ASP A 57 -6.59 5.67 -2.49
CA ASP A 57 -6.60 7.10 -2.22
C ASP A 57 -5.69 7.83 -3.23
N LEU A 58 -6.23 8.90 -3.84
CA LEU A 58 -5.44 9.79 -4.70
C LEU A 58 -4.26 10.39 -3.91
N THR A 59 -4.46 10.62 -2.61
CA THR A 59 -3.48 11.11 -1.64
C THR A 59 -3.58 10.28 -0.36
N PRO A 60 -2.95 9.09 -0.31
CA PRO A 60 -2.96 8.24 0.88
C PRO A 60 -2.18 8.94 1.99
N THR A 61 -2.59 8.69 3.23
CA THR A 61 -2.00 9.30 4.41
C THR A 61 -0.51 8.99 4.51
N PHE A 62 -0.14 7.72 4.28
CA PHE A 62 1.25 7.27 4.22
C PHE A 62 1.42 6.27 3.08
N TYR A 63 2.56 6.35 2.40
CA TYR A 63 2.97 5.38 1.39
C TYR A 63 4.49 5.38 1.26
N GLY A 64 5.06 4.28 0.77
CA GLY A 64 6.51 4.12 0.63
C GLY A 64 6.99 2.83 1.27
N ALA A 65 8.24 2.84 1.73
CA ALA A 65 8.80 1.73 2.49
C ALA A 65 8.54 1.89 3.98
N ILE A 66 8.32 0.77 4.69
CA ILE A 66 8.11 0.78 6.14
C ILE A 66 9.42 0.38 6.81
N LYS A 67 10.16 1.36 7.31
CA LYS A 67 11.46 1.20 7.95
C LYS A 67 11.30 0.94 9.44
N ASN A 68 11.99 -0.08 9.94
CA ASN A 68 12.12 -0.35 11.36
C ASN A 68 13.30 0.42 11.97
N LEU A 69 13.11 1.01 13.16
CA LEU A 69 14.17 1.78 13.81
C LEU A 69 15.22 0.92 14.51
N GLY A 70 14.84 -0.23 15.10
CA GLY A 70 15.77 -1.12 15.81
C GLY A 70 16.73 -1.86 14.89
N THR A 71 16.29 -2.24 13.69
CA THR A 71 17.12 -2.96 12.71
C THR A 71 17.67 -2.09 11.59
N ASN A 72 17.13 -0.88 11.40
CA ASN A 72 17.42 -0.01 10.26
C ASN A 72 17.13 -0.68 8.89
N GLN A 73 16.25 -1.68 8.88
CA GLN A 73 15.79 -2.44 7.72
C GLN A 73 14.33 -2.13 7.41
N CYS A 74 13.89 -2.43 6.19
CA CYS A 74 12.53 -2.21 5.73
C CYS A 74 11.75 -3.52 5.69
N LEU A 75 10.45 -3.43 5.94
CA LEU A 75 9.50 -4.50 5.67
C LEU A 75 9.49 -4.78 4.17
N ASP A 76 9.63 -6.05 3.81
CA ASP A 76 9.73 -6.49 2.42
C ASP A 76 8.86 -7.73 2.21
N VAL A 77 8.07 -7.75 1.14
CA VAL A 77 7.18 -8.89 0.86
C VAL A 77 7.95 -10.14 0.42
N GLY A 78 9.24 -10.01 0.08
CA GLY A 78 10.08 -11.09 -0.42
C GLY A 78 9.77 -11.47 -1.87
N GLU A 79 10.60 -12.35 -2.42
CA GLU A 79 10.47 -12.74 -3.83
C GLU A 79 9.20 -13.55 -4.11
N ASN A 80 8.49 -13.16 -5.17
CA ASN A 80 7.32 -13.88 -5.68
C ASN A 80 6.27 -14.17 -4.59
N ASN A 81 6.05 -13.22 -3.67
CA ASN A 81 4.98 -13.31 -2.70
C ASN A 81 3.67 -12.83 -3.32
N ARG A 82 2.75 -13.77 -3.56
CA ARG A 82 1.42 -13.51 -4.14
C ARG A 82 0.31 -13.65 -3.10
N GLY A 83 0.67 -13.57 -1.81
CA GLY A 83 -0.14 -13.96 -0.67
C GLY A 83 0.28 -15.33 -0.13
N GLY A 84 0.28 -15.46 1.21
CA GLY A 84 0.54 -16.73 1.91
C GLY A 84 2.01 -17.07 2.21
N LYS A 85 2.98 -16.26 1.74
CA LYS A 85 4.39 -16.38 2.19
C LYS A 85 4.68 -15.36 3.29
N PRO A 86 5.59 -15.69 4.23
CA PRO A 86 6.02 -14.74 5.26
C PRO A 86 6.73 -13.53 4.64
N LEU A 87 6.58 -12.38 5.29
CA LEU A 87 7.36 -11.18 5.00
C LEU A 87 8.77 -11.34 5.58
N ILE A 88 9.70 -10.51 5.11
CA ILE A 88 11.08 -10.47 5.60
C ILE A 88 11.48 -9.05 5.98
N MET A 89 12.57 -8.94 6.75
CA MET A 89 13.31 -7.69 6.89
C MET A 89 14.40 -7.64 5.83
N TYR A 90 14.52 -6.53 5.10
CA TYR A 90 15.55 -6.36 4.08
C TYR A 90 16.15 -4.96 4.10
N SER A 91 17.33 -4.78 3.50
CA SER A 91 17.95 -3.46 3.37
C SER A 91 17.01 -2.50 2.64
N CYS A 92 16.76 -1.33 3.23
CA CYS A 92 15.93 -0.29 2.62
C CYS A 92 16.59 0.22 1.34
N HIS A 93 15.96 0.04 0.18
CA HIS A 93 16.55 0.42 -1.11
C HIS A 93 15.83 1.57 -1.83
N GLY A 94 14.65 1.99 -1.37
CA GLY A 94 13.95 3.17 -1.92
C GLY A 94 13.44 3.02 -3.35
N LEU A 95 13.37 1.79 -3.88
CA LEU A 95 12.93 1.50 -5.25
C LEU A 95 11.43 1.15 -5.34
N GLY A 96 10.69 1.24 -4.23
CA GLY A 96 9.33 0.72 -4.14
C GLY A 96 9.32 -0.79 -4.31
N GLY A 97 8.58 -1.30 -5.30
CA GLY A 97 8.52 -2.74 -5.59
C GLY A 97 8.10 -3.55 -4.38
N ASN A 98 8.91 -4.54 -3.98
CA ASN A 98 8.62 -5.42 -2.85
C ASN A 98 8.57 -4.71 -1.48
N GLN A 99 9.12 -3.49 -1.37
CA GLN A 99 9.07 -2.68 -0.14
C GLN A 99 7.94 -1.66 -0.17
N TYR A 100 7.13 -1.61 -1.22
CA TYR A 100 6.07 -0.62 -1.33
C TYR A 100 4.82 -1.04 -0.54
N PHE A 101 4.41 -0.17 0.38
CA PHE A 101 3.15 -0.26 1.11
C PHE A 101 2.38 1.06 1.04
N GLU A 102 1.05 0.98 1.14
CA GLU A 102 0.13 2.10 1.28
C GLU A 102 -0.70 1.91 2.55
N TYR A 103 -0.75 2.94 3.40
CA TYR A 103 -1.75 3.03 4.46
C TYR A 103 -2.94 3.85 3.97
N THR A 104 -4.12 3.23 3.94
CA THR A 104 -5.31 3.84 3.35
C THR A 104 -6.18 4.55 4.39
N THR A 105 -7.12 5.35 3.91
CA THR A 105 -8.17 5.97 4.74
C THR A 105 -9.07 4.96 5.45
N GLN A 106 -9.12 3.71 4.97
CA GLN A 106 -9.86 2.61 5.61
C GLN A 106 -9.04 1.89 6.68
N ARG A 107 -7.84 2.39 6.98
CA ARG A 107 -6.91 1.88 7.99
C ARG A 107 -6.38 0.48 7.70
N ASP A 108 -6.25 0.09 6.44
CA ASP A 108 -5.50 -1.12 6.05
C ASP A 108 -4.11 -0.78 5.50
N LEU A 109 -3.19 -1.75 5.61
CA LEU A 109 -1.83 -1.67 5.06
C LEU A 109 -1.74 -2.56 3.83
N ARG A 110 -1.56 -1.95 2.66
CA ARG A 110 -1.67 -2.65 1.38
C ARG A 110 -0.36 -2.73 0.62
N HIS A 111 -0.04 -3.90 0.09
CA HIS A 111 0.96 -4.09 -0.95
C HIS A 111 0.24 -4.25 -2.31
N ASN A 112 0.08 -3.13 -3.04
CA ASN A 112 -0.77 -3.02 -4.23
C ASN A 112 0.01 -2.92 -5.56
N ILE A 113 1.09 -3.72 -5.74
CA ILE A 113 1.89 -3.68 -6.97
C ILE A 113 1.31 -4.60 -8.05
N ALA A 114 1.36 -5.92 -7.83
CA ALA A 114 0.86 -6.92 -8.79
C ALA A 114 -0.54 -7.45 -8.45
N LYS A 115 -0.88 -7.49 -7.16
CA LYS A 115 -2.19 -7.87 -6.61
C LYS A 115 -2.55 -6.92 -5.49
N GLN A 116 -3.84 -6.83 -5.15
CA GLN A 116 -4.28 -6.10 -3.96
C GLN A 116 -4.11 -7.00 -2.73
N LEU A 117 -2.93 -6.93 -2.11
CA LEU A 117 -2.64 -7.69 -0.90
C LEU A 117 -2.70 -6.79 0.33
N CYS A 118 -3.24 -7.31 1.42
CA CYS A 118 -3.34 -6.63 2.71
C CYS A 118 -2.51 -7.36 3.75
N LEU A 119 -1.82 -6.59 4.57
CA LEU A 119 -1.16 -7.09 5.78
C LEU A 119 -2.26 -7.49 6.77
N HIS A 120 -2.17 -8.70 7.31
CA HIS A 120 -3.19 -9.22 8.22
C HIS A 120 -2.57 -10.06 9.34
N VAL A 121 -3.33 -10.29 10.40
CA VAL A 121 -2.96 -11.19 11.50
C VAL A 121 -3.91 -12.39 11.53
N SER A 122 -3.42 -13.57 11.15
CA SER A 122 -4.22 -14.81 11.20
C SER A 122 -3.62 -15.79 12.20
N LYS A 123 -4.44 -16.25 13.15
CA LYS A 123 -4.01 -17.20 14.21
C LYS A 123 -2.75 -16.74 14.97
N GLY A 124 -2.63 -15.42 15.19
CA GLY A 124 -1.49 -14.80 15.88
C GLY A 124 -0.24 -14.59 15.01
N ALA A 125 -0.27 -14.98 13.74
CA ALA A 125 0.85 -14.80 12.82
C ALA A 125 0.58 -13.66 11.82
N LEU A 126 1.61 -12.86 11.55
CA LEU A 126 1.60 -11.84 10.51
C LEU A 126 1.63 -12.50 9.13
N GLY A 127 0.84 -11.99 8.19
CA GLY A 127 0.83 -12.48 6.82
C GLY A 127 0.39 -11.43 5.80
N LEU A 128 0.50 -11.80 4.53
CA LEU A 128 -0.09 -11.09 3.40
C LEU A 128 -1.14 -11.98 2.75
N GLY A 129 -2.32 -11.43 2.53
CA GLY A 129 -3.46 -12.10 1.90
C GLY A 129 -4.19 -11.17 0.94
N SER A 130 -5.16 -11.69 0.18
CA SER A 130 -6.05 -10.83 -0.61
C SER A 130 -6.82 -9.90 0.31
N CYS A 131 -6.84 -8.61 0.00
CA CYS A 131 -7.61 -7.64 0.79
C CYS A 131 -9.11 -7.98 0.80
N HIS A 132 -9.73 -7.91 1.98
CA HIS A 132 -11.18 -8.10 2.10
C HIS A 132 -11.96 -6.83 1.74
N PHE A 133 -11.40 -5.65 2.00
CA PHE A 133 -11.99 -4.41 1.51
C PHE A 133 -11.68 -4.24 0.02
N THR A 134 -12.72 -4.29 -0.80
CA THR A 134 -12.68 -4.15 -2.26
C THR A 134 -13.56 -3.01 -2.77
N GLY A 135 -14.26 -2.26 -1.91
CA GLY A 135 -15.10 -1.12 -2.30
C GLY A 135 -16.41 -1.02 -1.51
N LYS A 136 -17.44 -0.41 -2.13
CA LYS A 136 -18.70 0.04 -1.50
C LYS A 136 -19.49 -1.01 -0.70
N ASN A 137 -19.25 -2.30 -0.90
CA ASN A 137 -19.98 -3.40 -0.25
C ASN A 137 -19.08 -4.29 0.60
N SER A 138 -17.95 -3.77 1.06
CA SER A 138 -16.97 -4.50 1.86
C SER A 138 -16.49 -3.63 3.02
N GLN A 139 -15.91 -4.26 4.03
CA GLN A 139 -15.32 -3.58 5.17
C GLN A 139 -13.94 -4.17 5.43
N VAL A 140 -13.04 -3.36 5.99
CA VAL A 140 -11.75 -3.86 6.48
C VAL A 140 -12.03 -4.67 7.75
N PRO A 141 -11.75 -5.98 7.77
CA PRO A 141 -11.94 -6.79 8.95
C PRO A 141 -10.88 -6.44 10.01
N LYS A 142 -11.17 -6.72 11.28
CA LYS A 142 -10.32 -6.29 12.40
C LYS A 142 -8.89 -6.85 12.35
N ASP A 143 -8.69 -8.00 11.71
CA ASP A 143 -7.37 -8.60 11.49
C ASP A 143 -6.57 -7.93 10.36
N GLU A 144 -7.20 -7.15 9.48
CA GLU A 144 -6.57 -6.30 8.46
C GLU A 144 -6.56 -4.80 8.82
N GLU A 145 -7.20 -4.42 9.92
CA GLU A 145 -7.26 -3.02 10.39
C GLU A 145 -6.07 -2.68 11.28
N TRP A 146 -5.34 -1.63 10.91
CA TRP A 146 -4.12 -1.18 11.57
C TRP A 146 -4.23 0.26 12.09
N GLU A 147 -3.71 0.48 13.29
CA GLU A 147 -3.55 1.80 13.87
C GLU A 147 -2.08 2.20 13.81
N LEU A 148 -1.79 3.27 13.08
CA LEU A 148 -0.50 3.93 13.10
C LEU A 148 -0.59 5.03 14.16
N ALA A 149 -0.04 4.76 15.33
CA ALA A 149 -0.10 5.68 16.46
C ALA A 149 1.05 6.71 16.41
N GLN A 150 0.89 7.83 17.13
CA GLN A 150 1.92 8.90 17.22
C GLN A 150 3.23 8.39 17.83
N ASP A 151 3.18 7.27 18.56
CA ASP A 151 4.31 6.57 19.16
C ASP A 151 5.08 5.69 18.15
N GLN A 152 4.78 5.78 16.85
CA GLN A 152 5.43 5.02 15.77
C GLN A 152 5.19 3.50 15.83
N LEU A 153 4.26 3.05 16.67
CA LEU A 153 3.82 1.66 16.67
C LEU A 153 2.82 1.41 15.53
N ILE A 154 2.89 0.21 14.95
CA ILE A 154 1.89 -0.31 14.01
C ILE A 154 1.09 -1.37 14.77
N ARG A 155 -0.11 -1.00 15.22
CA ARG A 155 -1.00 -1.83 16.05
C ARG A 155 -2.06 -2.51 15.21
N ASN A 156 -2.30 -3.80 15.43
CA ASN A 156 -3.43 -4.48 14.81
C ASN A 156 -4.68 -4.37 15.69
N SER A 157 -5.79 -3.92 15.11
CA SER A 157 -7.03 -3.61 15.85
C SER A 157 -7.76 -4.85 16.36
N GLY A 158 -7.59 -6.01 15.72
CA GLY A 158 -8.23 -7.26 16.12
C GLY A 158 -7.52 -8.00 17.25
N SER A 159 -6.19 -8.02 17.21
CA SER A 159 -5.37 -8.71 18.23
C SER A 159 -4.90 -7.80 19.37
N GLY A 160 -4.89 -6.48 19.19
CA GLY A 160 -4.31 -5.54 20.15
C GLY A 160 -2.79 -5.62 20.28
N THR A 161 -2.13 -6.34 19.35
CA THR A 161 -0.67 -6.53 19.33
C THR A 161 0.00 -5.63 18.31
N CYS A 162 1.31 -5.44 18.44
CA CYS A 162 2.13 -4.56 17.61
C CYS A 162 3.03 -5.36 16.67
N LEU A 163 3.26 -4.81 15.48
CA LEU A 163 4.27 -5.30 14.55
C LEU A 163 5.67 -5.13 15.16
N THR A 164 6.47 -6.18 15.14
CA THR A 164 7.86 -6.19 15.62
C THR A 164 8.81 -6.79 14.59
N SER A 165 10.08 -6.41 14.66
CA SER A 165 11.20 -7.00 13.90
C SER A 165 12.12 -7.87 14.77
N GLN A 166 11.65 -8.29 15.95
CA GLN A 166 12.40 -9.17 16.84
C GLN A 166 12.87 -10.44 16.09
N ASP A 167 14.06 -10.94 16.43
CA ASP A 167 14.72 -12.04 15.73
C ASP A 167 14.93 -11.81 14.22
N LYS A 168 15.01 -10.54 13.81
CA LYS A 168 15.19 -10.07 12.42
C LYS A 168 14.08 -10.54 11.47
N LYS A 169 12.87 -10.80 11.98
CA LYS A 169 11.72 -11.21 11.20
C LYS A 169 10.48 -10.39 11.58
N PRO A 170 9.62 -10.04 10.60
CA PRO A 170 8.33 -9.43 10.90
C PRO A 170 7.44 -10.41 11.69
N ALA A 171 6.94 -9.98 12.85
CA ALA A 171 6.06 -10.77 13.71
C ALA A 171 5.11 -9.87 14.52
N MET A 172 4.25 -10.49 15.33
CA MET A 172 3.35 -9.79 16.27
C MET A 172 3.81 -10.01 17.71
N ALA A 173 3.78 -8.97 18.53
CA ALA A 173 4.15 -9.01 19.95
C ALA A 173 3.31 -8.05 20.81
N PRO A 174 3.27 -8.20 22.14
CA PRO A 174 2.71 -7.18 23.02
C PRO A 174 3.35 -5.81 22.76
N CYS A 175 2.51 -4.78 22.70
CA CYS A 175 2.94 -3.43 22.36
C CYS A 175 3.88 -2.84 23.41
N ASN A 176 5.06 -2.39 22.98
CA ASN A 176 6.05 -1.74 23.81
C ASN A 176 6.63 -0.51 23.09
N PRO A 177 6.22 0.73 23.45
CA PRO A 177 6.71 1.95 22.81
C PRO A 177 8.19 2.26 23.11
N SER A 178 8.80 1.57 24.08
CA SER A 178 10.23 1.71 24.38
C SER A 178 11.10 0.72 23.59
N ASP A 179 10.50 -0.25 22.87
CA ASP A 179 11.22 -1.23 22.08
C ASP A 179 11.47 -0.71 20.66
N PRO A 180 12.73 -0.40 20.27
CA PRO A 180 13.02 0.11 18.94
C PRO A 180 12.68 -0.90 17.82
N HIS A 181 12.57 -2.20 18.12
CA HIS A 181 12.10 -3.19 17.15
C HIS A 181 10.61 -3.08 16.84
N GLN A 182 9.83 -2.34 17.62
CA GLN A 182 8.42 -2.06 17.37
C GLN A 182 8.16 -0.67 16.79
N LEU A 183 9.18 0.17 16.64
CA LEU A 183 9.05 1.51 16.08
C LEU A 183 9.27 1.49 14.57
N TRP A 184 8.32 2.05 13.82
CA TRP A 184 8.28 2.02 12.37
C TRP A 184 8.03 3.41 11.77
N LEU A 185 8.69 3.69 10.64
CA LEU A 185 8.53 4.93 9.88
C LEU A 185 8.24 4.62 8.42
N PHE A 186 7.33 5.38 7.81
CA PHE A 186 7.22 5.44 6.36
C PHE A 186 8.34 6.33 5.79
N VAL A 187 9.07 5.81 4.81
CA VAL A 187 10.19 6.48 4.12
C VAL A 187 10.07 6.38 2.60
#